data_AF-A0A1X7SJ79-F1
#
_entry.id   AF-A0A1X7SJ79-F1
#
_cell.length_a   1.000
_cell.length_b   1.000
_cell.length_c   1.000
_cell.angle_alpha   90.00
_cell.angle_beta   90.00
_cell.angle_gamma   90.00
#
_symmetry.space_group_name_H-M   'P 1'
#
loop_
_entity.id
_entity.type
_entity.pdbx_description
1 polymer ?
#
loop_
_entity_poly.entity_id
_entity_poly.type
_entity_poly.pdbx_seq_one_letter_code
_entity_poly.pdbx_strand_id
1 'polypeptide(L)'
;MRKVYEEYGENDTDIMALFAESLMMLAPWNLWTKPPDIKPAIKETEEIVATLEKGLNIDPVHPGLAHFYIHAIEHSPTPEKALLTSDLLRNRYPDQGHLLHMPSHIYIWVGQYKEAIDANKAAIASDKAYKANQEAEIEMYDLYRMHTYHFAVWASMFDGQYTTAMEYAREVEKQLGVDVVTSTLNGVSFGPIWLEAFGSLPWHVLVRFGKWQEIINRPMDKDKDIYAGTTAVAYYARAIAFAVLGKAKEADAERTNFYTALKNKALKNRVLFNNVMHNPVRKNGILDVAEAVLNGEVEYHKGNFDEAFKWLHMAVERDINLIYDEPRGWMTPARHVLGALLLEHKEAAKAEEVYREDLKQYKNNLWSLLGLYQSLKEQKKNEKEAEEVLCLFKKASARCDNSVNFGASCLCATKLCN
;
A
#
# COMPACT_ATOMS: atom_id res chain seq x y z
N MET A 1 -7.11 29.53 14.46
CA MET A 1 -8.47 29.31 13.91
C MET A 1 -9.57 29.21 14.95
N ARG A 2 -9.40 28.53 16.10
CA ARG A 2 -10.47 28.36 17.11
C ARG A 2 -11.32 29.61 17.41
N LYS A 3 -10.70 30.74 17.77
CA LYS A 3 -11.42 32.01 18.00
C LYS A 3 -12.23 32.48 16.80
N VAL A 4 -11.70 32.31 15.58
CA VAL A 4 -12.38 32.68 14.33
C VAL A 4 -13.58 31.76 14.10
N TYR A 5 -13.44 30.46 14.35
CA TYR A 5 -14.55 29.51 14.26
C TYR A 5 -15.65 29.80 15.29
N GLU A 6 -15.28 30.11 16.53
CA GLU A 6 -16.23 30.47 17.60
C GLU A 6 -17.02 31.76 17.28
N GLU A 7 -16.38 32.75 16.65
CA GLU A 7 -17.00 34.04 16.36
C GLU A 7 -17.76 34.08 15.02
N TYR A 8 -17.28 33.35 14.00
CA TYR A 8 -17.77 33.46 12.62
C TYR A 8 -18.15 32.12 11.97
N GLY A 9 -17.89 30.98 12.61
CA GLY A 9 -17.95 29.66 11.98
C GLY A 9 -19.29 28.95 12.00
N GLU A 10 -20.36 29.53 12.58
CA GLU A 10 -21.62 28.79 12.80
C GLU A 10 -22.25 28.26 11.50
N ASN A 11 -22.12 29.01 10.40
CA ASN A 11 -22.67 28.69 9.07
C ASN A 11 -21.68 28.95 7.91
N ASP A 12 -20.39 29.18 8.21
CA ASP A 12 -19.38 29.46 7.20
C ASP A 12 -18.51 28.21 6.99
N THR A 13 -18.76 27.50 5.89
CA THR A 13 -18.12 26.21 5.56
C THR A 13 -16.63 26.33 5.29
N ASP A 14 -16.17 27.47 4.76
CA ASP A 14 -14.74 27.74 4.56
C ASP A 14 -14.03 27.86 5.92
N ILE A 15 -14.62 28.59 6.87
CA ILE A 15 -14.09 28.72 8.23
C ILE A 15 -14.11 27.36 8.94
N MET A 16 -15.16 26.55 8.77
CA MET A 16 -15.21 25.19 9.33
C MET A 16 -14.07 24.32 8.79
N ALA A 17 -13.83 24.35 7.47
CA ALA A 17 -12.77 23.58 6.82
C ALA A 17 -11.38 23.98 7.33
N LEU A 18 -11.07 25.28 7.33
CA LEU A 18 -9.79 25.81 7.80
C LEU A 18 -9.58 25.57 9.30
N PHE A 19 -10.64 25.61 10.10
CA PHE A 19 -10.57 25.28 11.51
C PHE A 19 -10.21 23.81 11.73
N ALA A 20 -10.92 22.89 11.07
CA ALA A 20 -10.65 21.47 11.14
C ALA A 20 -9.21 21.15 10.68
N GLU A 21 -8.79 21.67 9.52
CA GLU A 21 -7.43 21.49 9.01
C GLU A 21 -6.38 21.98 10.03
N SER A 22 -6.58 23.15 10.62
CA SER A 22 -5.62 23.70 11.59
C SER A 22 -5.42 22.81 12.83
N LEU A 23 -6.45 22.05 13.23
CA LEU A 23 -6.37 21.07 14.31
C LEU A 23 -5.72 19.77 13.81
N MET A 24 -6.03 19.32 12.60
CA MET A 24 -5.39 18.14 11.98
C MET A 24 -3.87 18.32 11.89
N MET A 25 -3.40 19.53 11.57
CA MET A 25 -1.97 19.86 11.47
C MET A 25 -1.22 19.78 12.81
N LEU A 26 -1.92 19.66 13.96
CA LEU A 26 -1.29 19.41 15.26
C LEU A 26 -0.88 17.94 15.43
N ALA A 27 -1.45 17.02 14.64
CA ALA A 27 -1.15 15.59 14.66
C ALA A 27 -1.22 14.99 13.25
N PRO A 28 -0.33 15.40 12.33
CA PRO A 28 -0.36 14.94 10.95
C PRO A 28 -0.28 13.41 10.91
N TRP A 29 -1.26 12.78 10.24
CA TRP A 29 -1.38 11.33 10.09
C TRP A 29 -1.48 10.54 11.42
N ASN A 30 -1.83 11.22 12.52
CA ASN A 30 -1.89 10.63 13.86
C ASN A 30 -3.17 11.03 14.61
N LEU A 31 -4.31 11.03 13.90
CA LEU A 31 -5.64 11.30 14.47
C LEU A 31 -6.23 10.07 15.18
N TRP A 32 -5.83 8.87 14.76
CA TRP A 32 -6.29 7.59 15.29
C TRP A 32 -5.10 6.70 15.70
N THR A 33 -5.30 5.86 16.72
CA THR A 33 -4.34 4.82 17.09
C THR A 33 -4.33 3.68 16.07
N LYS A 34 -3.28 2.86 16.09
CA LYS A 34 -3.13 1.72 15.17
C LYS A 34 -4.09 0.56 15.53
N PRO A 35 -4.45 -0.30 14.56
CA PRO A 35 -5.14 -1.56 14.82
C PRO A 35 -4.40 -2.43 15.86
N PRO A 36 -5.10 -3.31 16.60
CA PRO A 36 -6.52 -3.66 16.45
C PRO A 36 -7.50 -2.76 17.24
N ASP A 37 -7.00 -1.91 18.14
CA ASP A 37 -7.81 -1.05 19.01
C ASP A 37 -7.70 0.42 18.56
N ILE A 38 -8.43 0.76 17.50
CA ILE A 38 -8.44 2.09 16.90
C ILE A 38 -9.30 3.04 17.74
N LYS A 39 -8.69 4.10 18.25
CA LYS A 39 -9.27 5.14 19.12
C LYS A 39 -8.70 6.51 18.75
N PRO A 40 -9.38 7.62 19.12
CA PRO A 40 -8.79 8.96 18.99
C PRO A 40 -7.39 9.02 19.63
N ALA A 41 -6.39 9.43 18.84
CA ALA A 41 -5.01 9.56 19.31
C ALA A 41 -4.71 10.93 19.93
N ILE A 42 -5.53 11.93 19.62
CA ILE A 42 -5.49 13.27 20.23
C ILE A 42 -6.88 13.67 20.73
N LYS A 43 -6.93 14.61 21.67
CA LYS A 43 -8.20 15.08 22.26
C LYS A 43 -9.08 15.82 21.24
N GLU A 44 -8.48 16.39 20.20
CA GLU A 44 -9.18 17.15 19.16
C GLU A 44 -9.80 16.28 18.06
N THR A 45 -9.49 14.98 17.95
CA THR A 45 -9.96 14.13 16.84
C THR A 45 -11.49 14.15 16.70
N GLU A 46 -12.22 14.03 17.81
CA GLU A 46 -13.69 14.03 17.78
C GLU A 46 -14.25 15.41 17.38
N GLU A 47 -13.59 16.49 17.81
CA GLU A 47 -13.97 17.87 17.44
C GLU A 47 -13.74 18.13 15.95
N ILE A 48 -12.61 17.64 15.41
CA ILE A 48 -12.30 17.71 13.97
C ILE A 48 -13.42 17.03 13.18
N VAL A 49 -13.73 15.78 13.51
CA VAL A 49 -14.76 14.99 12.83
C VAL A 49 -16.13 15.68 12.92
N ALA A 50 -16.54 16.12 14.12
CA ALA A 50 -17.82 16.79 14.32
C ALA A 50 -17.93 18.11 13.54
N THR A 51 -16.84 18.89 13.47
CA THR A 51 -16.79 20.13 12.68
C THR A 51 -16.97 19.85 11.19
N LEU A 52 -16.28 18.83 10.67
CA LEU A 52 -16.35 18.43 9.27
C LEU A 52 -17.74 17.88 8.91
N GLU A 53 -18.32 17.03 9.75
CA GLU A 53 -19.68 16.51 9.56
C GLU A 53 -20.74 17.63 9.61
N LYS A 54 -20.58 18.61 10.51
CA LYS A 54 -21.45 19.80 10.55
C LYS A 54 -21.36 20.58 9.24
N GLY A 55 -20.14 20.84 8.75
CA GLY A 55 -19.92 21.56 7.50
C GLY A 55 -20.52 20.83 6.29
N LEU A 56 -20.31 19.51 6.20
CA LEU A 56 -20.83 18.69 5.09
C LEU A 56 -22.36 18.58 5.09
N ASN A 57 -23.02 18.76 6.23
CA ASN A 57 -24.48 18.86 6.27
C ASN A 57 -25.00 20.18 5.67
N ILE A 58 -24.16 21.23 5.62
CA ILE A 58 -24.49 22.54 5.03
C ILE A 58 -24.12 22.56 3.55
N ASP A 59 -22.89 22.16 3.22
CA ASP A 59 -22.38 22.04 1.85
C ASP A 59 -21.72 20.65 1.64
N PRO A 60 -22.50 19.66 1.17
CA PRO A 60 -22.02 18.29 0.99
C PRO A 60 -20.92 18.11 -0.06
N VAL A 61 -20.68 19.11 -0.90
CA VAL A 61 -19.72 19.05 -2.01
C VAL A 61 -18.58 20.05 -1.84
N HIS A 62 -18.47 20.71 -0.69
CA HIS A 62 -17.39 21.65 -0.41
C HIS A 62 -16.01 20.96 -0.51
N PRO A 63 -15.06 21.46 -1.32
CA PRO A 63 -13.83 20.72 -1.63
C PRO A 63 -12.95 20.52 -0.39
N GLY A 64 -12.76 21.57 0.42
CA GLY A 64 -11.99 21.48 1.67
C GLY A 64 -12.59 20.52 2.70
N LEU A 65 -13.88 20.68 3.02
CA LEU A 65 -14.57 19.77 3.95
C LEU A 65 -14.55 18.32 3.50
N ALA A 66 -14.84 18.05 2.22
CA ALA A 66 -14.82 16.70 1.68
C ALA A 66 -13.42 16.07 1.74
N HIS A 67 -12.40 16.82 1.33
CA HIS A 67 -11.00 16.41 1.39
C HIS A 67 -10.57 16.08 2.83
N PHE A 68 -10.76 17.02 3.75
CA PHE A 68 -10.34 16.83 5.14
C PHE A 68 -11.16 15.77 5.87
N TYR A 69 -12.44 15.60 5.56
CA TYR A 69 -13.25 14.54 6.16
C TYR A 69 -12.78 13.14 5.76
N ILE A 70 -12.43 12.95 4.48
CA ILE A 70 -11.86 11.69 4.00
C ILE A 70 -10.58 11.37 4.79
N HIS A 71 -9.63 12.29 4.87
CA HIS A 71 -8.40 12.09 5.65
C HIS A 71 -8.64 11.93 7.16
N ALA A 72 -9.65 12.61 7.70
CA ALA A 72 -9.96 12.51 9.12
C ALA A 72 -10.54 11.14 9.49
N ILE A 73 -11.18 10.42 8.56
CA ILE A 73 -11.94 9.20 8.88
C ILE A 73 -11.40 7.92 8.24
N GLU A 74 -10.51 8.01 7.25
CA GLU A 74 -9.91 6.85 6.55
C GLU A 74 -9.30 5.81 7.50
N HIS A 75 -8.63 6.24 8.59
CA HIS A 75 -8.10 5.33 9.61
C HIS A 75 -8.97 5.15 10.84
N SER A 76 -10.20 5.66 10.83
CA SER A 76 -11.10 5.53 11.97
C SER A 76 -11.64 4.10 12.09
N PRO A 77 -12.35 3.76 13.19
CA PRO A 77 -13.10 2.50 13.27
C PRO A 77 -14.24 2.37 12.26
N THR A 78 -14.67 3.48 11.64
CA THR A 78 -15.85 3.52 10.75
C THR A 78 -15.55 4.32 9.47
N PRO A 79 -14.58 3.90 8.64
CA PRO A 79 -14.23 4.61 7.40
C PRO A 79 -15.42 4.67 6.43
N GLU A 80 -16.35 3.71 6.50
CA GLU A 80 -17.57 3.70 5.67
C GLU A 80 -18.47 4.95 5.83
N LYS A 81 -18.32 5.73 6.90
CA LYS A 81 -19.07 6.99 7.09
C LYS A 81 -18.76 8.02 5.99
N ALA A 82 -17.56 8.01 5.42
CA ALA A 82 -17.19 8.91 4.33
C ALA A 82 -17.53 8.39 2.92
N LEU A 83 -18.26 7.28 2.78
CA LEU A 83 -18.64 6.77 1.46
C LEU A 83 -19.49 7.77 0.67
N LEU A 84 -20.49 8.37 1.31
CA LEU A 84 -21.32 9.38 0.63
C LEU A 84 -20.47 10.57 0.16
N THR A 85 -19.59 11.10 1.02
CA THR A 85 -18.68 12.19 0.68
C THR A 85 -17.74 11.81 -0.46
N SER A 86 -17.20 10.60 -0.43
CA SER A 86 -16.31 10.05 -1.47
C SER A 86 -17.03 9.87 -2.81
N ASP A 87 -18.28 9.42 -2.78
CA ASP A 87 -19.11 9.25 -3.97
C ASP A 87 -19.54 10.60 -4.57
N LEU A 88 -19.83 11.60 -3.74
CA LEU A 88 -20.17 12.95 -4.19
C LEU A 88 -18.95 13.68 -4.79
N LEU A 89 -17.75 13.43 -4.27
CA LEU A 89 -16.51 14.00 -4.78
C LEU A 89 -16.11 13.35 -6.13
N ARG A 90 -16.56 12.12 -6.38
CA ARG A 90 -16.30 11.35 -7.60
C ARG A 90 -16.69 12.16 -8.84
N ASN A 91 -15.69 12.59 -9.63
CA ASN A 91 -15.83 13.41 -10.84
C ASN A 91 -16.29 14.88 -10.64
N ARG A 92 -16.37 15.38 -9.40
CA ARG A 92 -16.85 16.75 -9.14
C ARG A 92 -15.88 17.82 -9.63
N TYR A 93 -14.57 17.56 -9.46
CA TYR A 93 -13.48 18.46 -9.81
C TYR A 93 -12.56 17.80 -10.84
N PRO A 94 -12.98 17.68 -12.11
CA PRO A 94 -12.29 16.87 -13.12
C PRO A 94 -10.87 17.35 -13.46
N ASP A 95 -10.55 18.61 -13.15
CA ASP A 95 -9.23 19.21 -13.40
C ASP A 95 -8.34 19.23 -12.15
N GLN A 96 -8.79 18.64 -11.03
CA GLN A 96 -8.03 18.54 -9.79
C GLN A 96 -7.69 17.07 -9.51
N GLY A 97 -6.54 16.63 -10.02
CA GLY A 97 -6.06 15.26 -9.88
C GLY A 97 -6.08 14.78 -8.43
N HIS A 98 -5.60 15.61 -7.49
CA HIS A 98 -5.64 15.29 -6.06
C HIS A 98 -7.07 15.03 -5.55
N LEU A 99 -8.03 15.93 -5.79
CA LEU A 99 -9.42 15.72 -5.34
C LEU A 99 -10.10 14.53 -6.02
N LEU A 100 -9.76 14.23 -7.27
CA LEU A 100 -10.26 13.03 -7.95
C LEU A 100 -9.75 11.74 -7.33
N HIS A 101 -8.53 11.75 -6.80
CA HIS A 101 -7.92 10.60 -6.16
C HIS A 101 -8.46 10.38 -4.75
N MET A 102 -8.76 11.45 -4.01
CA MET A 102 -9.16 11.38 -2.59
C MET A 102 -10.18 10.28 -2.24
N PRO A 103 -11.26 10.04 -3.00
CA PRO A 103 -12.20 8.96 -2.71
C PRO A 103 -11.55 7.58 -2.55
N SER A 104 -10.42 7.31 -3.22
CA SER A 104 -9.72 6.03 -3.12
C SER A 104 -9.21 5.73 -1.72
N HIS A 105 -8.93 6.75 -0.91
CA HIS A 105 -8.55 6.57 0.49
C HIS A 105 -9.64 5.84 1.28
N ILE A 106 -10.93 6.10 1.02
CA ILE A 106 -12.03 5.38 1.67
C ILE A 106 -12.30 4.04 0.99
N TYR A 107 -12.31 4.01 -0.34
CA TYR A 107 -12.64 2.80 -1.09
C TYR A 107 -11.74 1.61 -0.75
N ILE A 108 -10.44 1.82 -0.51
CA ILE A 108 -9.53 0.71 -0.14
C ILE A 108 -9.89 0.08 1.21
N TRP A 109 -10.34 0.87 2.18
CA TRP A 109 -10.68 0.38 3.53
C TRP A 109 -12.02 -0.34 3.57
N VAL A 110 -12.95 0.04 2.69
CA VAL A 110 -14.26 -0.62 2.57
C VAL A 110 -14.28 -1.79 1.57
N GLY A 111 -13.15 -2.07 0.93
CA GLY A 111 -13.02 -3.18 -0.03
C GLY A 111 -13.63 -2.89 -1.41
N GLN A 112 -13.72 -1.62 -1.79
CA GLN A 112 -14.17 -1.13 -3.11
C GLN A 112 -12.96 -0.89 -4.03
N TYR A 113 -12.13 -1.93 -4.25
CA TYR A 113 -10.87 -1.78 -4.97
C TYR A 113 -11.05 -1.33 -6.43
N LYS A 114 -12.13 -1.73 -7.09
CA LYS A 114 -12.44 -1.27 -8.45
C LYS A 114 -12.66 0.24 -8.48
N GLU A 115 -13.44 0.77 -7.55
CA GLU A 115 -13.73 2.20 -7.42
C GLU A 115 -12.46 2.98 -7.08
N ALA A 116 -11.58 2.42 -6.23
CA ALA A 116 -10.26 2.98 -5.97
C ALA A 116 -9.40 3.06 -7.24
N ILE A 117 -9.38 2.00 -8.06
CA ILE A 117 -8.67 2.00 -9.35
C ILE A 117 -9.25 3.08 -10.26
N ASP A 118 -10.57 3.10 -10.47
CA ASP A 118 -11.22 4.03 -11.39
C ASP A 118 -10.98 5.50 -10.99
N ALA A 119 -11.05 5.82 -9.70
CA ALA A 119 -10.74 7.16 -9.17
C ALA A 119 -9.30 7.59 -9.49
N ASN A 120 -8.32 6.72 -9.25
CA ASN A 120 -6.92 7.02 -9.54
C ASN A 120 -6.62 7.07 -11.04
N LYS A 121 -7.30 6.27 -11.87
CA LYS A 121 -7.21 6.38 -13.34
C LYS A 121 -7.66 7.76 -13.81
N ALA A 122 -8.77 8.26 -13.29
CA ALA A 122 -9.27 9.61 -13.59
C ALA A 122 -8.29 10.70 -13.11
N ALA A 123 -7.78 10.57 -11.89
CA ALA A 123 -6.79 11.48 -11.33
C ALA A 123 -5.48 11.52 -12.15
N ILE A 124 -4.94 10.35 -12.53
CA ILE A 124 -3.76 10.24 -13.40
C ILE A 124 -4.00 10.93 -14.74
N ALA A 125 -5.18 10.76 -15.34
CA ALA A 125 -5.52 11.42 -16.60
C ALA A 125 -5.56 12.96 -16.45
N SER A 126 -6.16 13.46 -15.36
CA SER A 126 -6.14 14.89 -15.01
C SER A 126 -4.72 15.41 -14.81
N ASP A 127 -3.89 14.69 -14.06
CA ASP A 127 -2.51 15.10 -13.77
C ASP A 127 -1.62 15.10 -15.01
N LYS A 128 -1.84 14.17 -15.95
CA LYS A 128 -1.19 14.17 -17.26
C LYS A 128 -1.55 15.41 -18.06
N ALA A 129 -2.83 15.80 -18.07
CA ALA A 129 -3.27 17.04 -18.72
C ALA A 129 -2.69 18.29 -18.04
N TYR A 130 -2.61 18.30 -16.72
CA TYR A 130 -1.96 19.38 -15.96
C TYR A 130 -0.49 19.54 -16.34
N LYS A 131 0.32 18.47 -16.27
CA LYS A 131 1.77 18.56 -16.57
C LYS A 131 2.10 18.78 -18.04
N ALA A 132 1.21 18.43 -18.96
CA ALA A 132 1.38 18.79 -20.37
C ALA A 132 1.38 20.32 -20.62
N ASN A 133 0.87 21.11 -19.67
CA ASN A 133 0.78 22.57 -19.75
C ASN A 133 1.75 23.31 -18.81
N GLN A 134 2.68 22.59 -18.16
CA GLN A 134 3.63 23.18 -17.20
C GLN A 134 5.07 23.11 -17.72
N GLU A 135 5.95 23.93 -17.14
CA GLU A 135 7.39 23.81 -17.35
C GLU A 135 7.92 22.48 -16.79
N ALA A 136 9.07 22.03 -17.29
CA ALA A 136 9.64 20.72 -16.96
C ALA A 136 10.28 20.65 -15.55
N GLU A 137 10.10 21.66 -14.71
CA GLU A 137 10.68 21.71 -13.37
C GLU A 137 9.94 20.76 -12.39
N ILE A 138 10.72 20.23 -11.44
CA ILE A 138 10.20 19.39 -10.36
C ILE A 138 9.62 20.27 -9.27
N GLU A 139 8.42 19.91 -8.81
CA GLU A 139 7.65 20.63 -7.81
C GLU A 139 7.21 19.69 -6.69
N MET A 140 6.76 20.27 -5.57
CA MET A 140 6.16 19.49 -4.49
C MET A 140 4.97 18.64 -4.98
N TYR A 141 4.21 19.13 -5.96
CA TYR A 141 3.07 18.41 -6.53
C TYR A 141 3.46 17.08 -7.20
N ASP A 142 4.70 16.91 -7.63
CA ASP A 142 5.17 15.65 -8.22
C ASP A 142 5.13 14.48 -7.24
N LEU A 143 5.27 14.73 -5.93
CA LEU A 143 5.07 13.72 -4.90
C LEU A 143 3.61 13.22 -4.88
N TYR A 144 2.64 14.14 -4.93
CA TYR A 144 1.21 13.80 -4.94
C TYR A 144 0.82 13.06 -6.23
N ARG A 145 1.44 13.41 -7.36
CA ARG A 145 1.26 12.65 -8.61
C ARG A 145 1.74 11.21 -8.44
N MET A 146 2.95 11.00 -7.91
CA MET A 146 3.48 9.64 -7.67
C MET A 146 2.62 8.85 -6.68
N HIS A 147 2.04 9.54 -5.69
CA HIS A 147 1.08 8.97 -4.76
C HIS A 147 -0.19 8.42 -5.44
N THR A 148 -0.76 9.17 -6.39
CA THR A 148 -1.89 8.71 -7.21
C THR A 148 -1.55 7.44 -7.99
N TYR A 149 -0.35 7.37 -8.60
CA TYR A 149 0.10 6.16 -9.27
C TYR A 149 0.28 4.99 -8.28
N HIS A 150 0.86 5.25 -7.10
CA HIS A 150 1.04 4.24 -6.06
C HIS A 150 -0.30 3.62 -5.65
N PHE A 151 -1.34 4.43 -5.44
CA PHE A 151 -2.70 3.97 -5.22
C PHE A 151 -3.23 3.09 -6.37
N ALA A 152 -3.08 3.53 -7.62
CA ALA A 152 -3.55 2.78 -8.78
C ALA A 152 -2.88 1.39 -8.85
N VAL A 153 -1.56 1.33 -8.63
CA VAL A 153 -0.79 0.08 -8.62
C VAL A 153 -1.24 -0.81 -7.46
N TRP A 154 -1.30 -0.28 -6.24
CA TRP A 154 -1.64 -1.03 -5.03
C TRP A 154 -3.06 -1.60 -5.10
N ALA A 155 -4.05 -0.79 -5.47
CA ALA A 155 -5.44 -1.25 -5.59
C ALA A 155 -5.57 -2.31 -6.69
N SER A 156 -4.85 -2.15 -7.81
CA SER A 156 -4.82 -3.15 -8.89
C SER A 156 -4.19 -4.48 -8.44
N MET A 157 -3.18 -4.45 -7.58
CA MET A 157 -2.62 -5.67 -6.97
C MET A 157 -3.64 -6.38 -6.06
N PHE A 158 -4.45 -5.63 -5.31
CA PHE A 158 -5.50 -6.16 -4.44
C PHE A 158 -6.73 -6.66 -5.22
N ASP A 159 -7.02 -6.07 -6.38
CA ASP A 159 -8.10 -6.48 -7.29
C ASP A 159 -7.66 -7.53 -8.34
N GLY A 160 -6.40 -8.01 -8.27
CA GLY A 160 -5.89 -9.05 -9.17
C GLY A 160 -5.75 -8.62 -10.64
N GLN A 161 -5.54 -7.32 -10.90
CA GLN A 161 -5.35 -6.77 -12.24
C GLN A 161 -3.86 -6.54 -12.52
N TYR A 162 -3.13 -7.60 -12.90
CA TYR A 162 -1.69 -7.54 -13.20
C TYR A 162 -1.37 -6.52 -14.29
N THR A 163 -2.15 -6.51 -15.37
CA THR A 163 -1.94 -5.67 -16.54
C THR A 163 -2.02 -4.20 -16.17
N THR A 164 -3.08 -3.79 -15.46
CA THR A 164 -3.24 -2.41 -14.97
C THR A 164 -2.19 -2.06 -13.92
N ALA A 165 -1.87 -2.95 -12.98
CA ALA A 165 -0.84 -2.70 -11.98
C ALA A 165 0.53 -2.46 -12.63
N MET A 166 0.92 -3.30 -13.59
CA MET A 166 2.21 -3.22 -14.28
C MET A 166 2.28 -2.02 -15.24
N GLU A 167 1.18 -1.68 -15.90
CA GLU A 167 1.07 -0.49 -16.76
C GLU A 167 1.45 0.77 -15.96
N TYR A 168 0.74 1.04 -14.86
CA TYR A 168 1.00 2.24 -14.05
C TYR A 168 2.35 2.20 -13.33
N ALA A 169 2.81 1.02 -12.88
CA ALA A 169 4.14 0.89 -12.28
C ALA A 169 5.25 1.24 -13.29
N ARG A 170 5.12 0.84 -14.56
CA ARG A 170 6.08 1.19 -15.62
C ARG A 170 5.99 2.66 -16.02
N GLU A 171 4.81 3.27 -15.97
CA GLU A 171 4.68 4.72 -16.18
C GLU A 171 5.39 5.53 -15.09
N VAL A 172 5.34 5.08 -13.83
CA VAL A 172 6.13 5.68 -12.73
C VAL A 172 7.62 5.53 -12.99
N GLU A 173 8.08 4.30 -13.24
CA GLU A 173 9.50 4.03 -13.51
C GLU A 173 10.05 4.91 -14.65
N LYS A 174 9.28 5.07 -15.73
CA LYS A 174 9.67 5.93 -16.86
C LYS A 174 9.80 7.41 -16.48
N GLN A 175 8.99 7.90 -15.54
CA GLN A 175 9.05 9.28 -15.06
C GLN A 175 10.23 9.52 -14.11
N LEU A 176 10.72 8.48 -13.45
CA LEU A 176 11.81 8.57 -12.47
C LEU A 176 13.18 8.38 -13.12
N GLY A 177 13.47 9.15 -14.17
CA GLY A 177 14.81 9.21 -14.76
C GLY A 177 15.83 9.87 -13.82
N VAL A 178 17.11 9.80 -14.20
CA VAL A 178 18.23 10.32 -13.39
C VAL A 178 18.01 11.78 -12.96
N ASP A 179 17.56 12.64 -13.87
CA ASP A 179 17.35 14.06 -13.57
C ASP A 179 16.25 14.28 -12.53
N VAL A 180 15.21 13.45 -12.53
CA VAL A 180 14.12 13.51 -11.55
C VAL A 180 14.57 12.95 -10.21
N VAL A 181 15.23 11.79 -10.22
CA VAL A 181 15.72 11.13 -9.00
C VAL A 181 16.84 11.91 -8.34
N THR A 182 17.62 12.71 -9.08
CA THR A 182 18.68 13.56 -8.50
C THR A 182 18.24 15.00 -8.25
N SER A 183 16.98 15.33 -8.55
CA SER A 183 16.45 16.68 -8.45
C SER A 183 16.49 17.26 -7.03
N THR A 184 16.60 18.58 -6.96
CA THR A 184 16.52 19.35 -5.72
C THR A 184 15.36 20.33 -5.75
N LEU A 185 14.70 20.54 -4.61
CA LEU A 185 13.67 21.57 -4.42
C LEU A 185 14.12 22.48 -3.28
N ASN A 186 14.26 23.78 -3.56
CA ASN A 186 14.75 24.79 -2.58
C ASN A 186 16.07 24.40 -1.88
N GLY A 187 17.01 23.80 -2.63
CA GLY A 187 18.32 23.36 -2.13
C GLY A 187 18.31 22.04 -1.33
N VAL A 188 17.15 21.38 -1.20
CA VAL A 188 17.01 20.07 -0.55
C VAL A 188 16.96 18.97 -1.61
N SER A 189 17.62 17.84 -1.38
CA SER A 189 17.59 16.64 -2.24
C SER A 189 16.20 16.00 -2.31
N PHE A 190 15.28 16.61 -3.05
CA PHE A 190 13.88 16.23 -3.11
C PHE A 190 13.66 14.89 -3.82
N GLY A 191 14.18 14.74 -5.04
CA GLY A 191 14.08 13.52 -5.83
C GLY A 191 14.59 12.27 -5.10
N PRO A 192 15.81 12.29 -4.54
CA PRO A 192 16.37 11.13 -3.86
C PRO A 192 15.58 10.74 -2.61
N ILE A 193 15.07 11.72 -1.87
CA ILE A 193 14.39 11.51 -0.59
C ILE A 193 12.96 11.04 -0.82
N TRP A 194 12.20 11.72 -1.68
CA TRP A 194 10.74 11.58 -1.75
C TRP A 194 10.24 10.84 -3.00
N LEU A 195 11.01 10.80 -4.09
CA LEU A 195 10.53 10.26 -5.37
C LEU A 195 11.15 8.91 -5.72
N GLU A 196 12.42 8.67 -5.38
CA GLU A 196 13.12 7.47 -5.85
C GLU A 196 12.47 6.15 -5.46
N ALA A 197 11.90 6.05 -4.25
CA ALA A 197 11.33 4.81 -3.75
C ALA A 197 10.15 4.31 -4.62
N PHE A 198 9.43 5.20 -5.30
CA PHE A 198 8.37 4.83 -6.25
C PHE A 198 8.92 4.10 -7.49
N GLY A 199 10.22 4.17 -7.77
CA GLY A 199 10.86 3.37 -8.83
C GLY A 199 10.82 1.86 -8.54
N SER A 200 10.55 1.48 -7.29
CA SER A 200 10.49 0.08 -6.88
C SER A 200 9.15 -0.61 -7.19
N LEU A 201 8.09 0.13 -7.55
CA LEU A 201 6.74 -0.41 -7.76
C LEU A 201 6.70 -1.61 -8.75
N PRO A 202 7.40 -1.60 -9.90
CA PRO A 202 7.39 -2.75 -10.81
C PRO A 202 7.83 -4.06 -10.15
N TRP A 203 8.84 -4.01 -9.26
CA TRP A 203 9.35 -5.19 -8.57
C TRP A 203 8.29 -5.79 -7.63
N HIS A 204 7.55 -4.95 -6.91
CA HIS A 204 6.45 -5.40 -6.07
C HIS A 204 5.32 -6.06 -6.88
N VAL A 205 4.95 -5.48 -8.03
CA VAL A 205 3.94 -6.07 -8.91
C VAL A 205 4.39 -7.44 -9.41
N LEU A 206 5.65 -7.57 -9.85
CA LEU A 206 6.18 -8.86 -10.31
C LEU A 206 6.15 -9.94 -9.21
N VAL A 207 6.49 -9.58 -7.97
CA VAL A 207 6.45 -10.50 -6.82
C VAL A 207 5.01 -10.93 -6.53
N ARG A 208 4.07 -9.98 -6.43
CA ARG A 208 2.64 -10.25 -6.18
C ARG A 208 2.03 -11.26 -7.15
N PHE A 209 2.39 -11.12 -8.43
CA PHE A 209 1.85 -11.94 -9.52
C PHE A 209 2.79 -13.08 -9.95
N GLY A 210 3.78 -13.40 -9.13
CA GLY A 210 4.62 -14.58 -9.28
C GLY A 210 5.38 -14.64 -10.60
N LYS A 211 5.78 -13.48 -11.14
CA LYS A 211 6.53 -13.37 -12.41
C LYS A 211 8.02 -13.65 -12.18
N TRP A 212 8.32 -14.79 -11.56
CA TRP A 212 9.66 -15.13 -11.04
C TRP A 212 10.75 -15.08 -12.10
N GLN A 213 10.49 -15.63 -13.28
CA GLN A 213 11.47 -15.60 -14.37
C GLN A 213 11.66 -14.19 -14.95
N GLU A 214 10.60 -13.37 -14.97
CA GLU A 214 10.70 -11.97 -15.38
C GLU A 214 11.56 -11.17 -14.39
N ILE A 215 11.40 -11.39 -13.08
CA ILE A 215 12.25 -10.80 -12.03
C ILE A 215 13.72 -11.15 -12.25
N ILE A 216 14.03 -12.42 -12.51
CA ILE A 216 15.42 -12.87 -12.72
C ILE A 216 16.04 -12.23 -13.97
N ASN A 217 15.24 -12.10 -15.04
CA ASN A 217 15.68 -11.57 -16.33
C ASN A 217 15.67 -10.04 -16.41
N ARG A 218 14.98 -9.37 -15.48
CA ARG A 218 14.84 -7.92 -15.46
C ARG A 218 16.20 -7.26 -15.21
N PRO A 219 16.64 -6.30 -16.05
CA PRO A 219 17.86 -5.56 -15.78
C PRO A 219 17.71 -4.71 -14.51
N MET A 220 18.81 -4.56 -13.78
CA MET A 220 18.90 -3.64 -12.65
C MET A 220 19.53 -2.33 -13.10
N ASP A 221 19.22 -1.24 -12.38
CA ASP A 221 19.88 0.05 -12.60
C ASP A 221 21.38 -0.04 -12.38
N LYS A 222 22.13 0.67 -13.23
CA LYS A 222 23.59 0.67 -13.20
C LYS A 222 24.11 1.46 -12.00
N ASP A 223 23.46 2.57 -11.67
CA ASP A 223 23.86 3.44 -10.56
C ASP A 223 23.06 3.12 -9.30
N LYS A 224 23.68 2.33 -8.42
CA LYS A 224 23.08 1.86 -7.17
C LYS A 224 23.03 2.93 -6.09
N ASP A 225 23.72 4.05 -6.26
CA ASP A 225 23.68 5.17 -5.32
C ASP A 225 22.53 6.11 -5.67
N ILE A 226 22.26 6.33 -6.97
CA ILE A 226 21.09 7.08 -7.43
C ILE A 226 19.80 6.32 -7.08
N TYR A 227 19.73 5.03 -7.40
CA TYR A 227 18.54 4.19 -7.21
C TYR A 227 18.66 3.24 -6.01
N ALA A 228 19.12 3.76 -4.87
CA ALA A 228 19.49 2.92 -3.73
C ALA A 228 18.32 2.12 -3.14
N GLY A 229 17.13 2.73 -3.01
CA GLY A 229 15.93 2.06 -2.51
C GLY A 229 15.44 0.98 -3.47
N THR A 230 15.31 1.33 -4.75
CA THR A 230 14.90 0.45 -5.85
C THR A 230 15.86 -0.74 -6.00
N THR A 231 17.16 -0.50 -5.89
CA THR A 231 18.19 -1.55 -5.92
C THR A 231 18.01 -2.56 -4.79
N ALA A 232 17.71 -2.11 -3.57
CA ALA A 232 17.46 -3.01 -2.45
C ALA A 232 16.19 -3.84 -2.68
N VAL A 233 15.09 -3.24 -3.14
CA VAL A 233 13.85 -3.98 -3.49
C VAL A 233 14.09 -4.98 -4.62
N ALA A 234 14.90 -4.65 -5.61
CA ALA A 234 15.25 -5.56 -6.70
C ALA A 234 16.00 -6.81 -6.20
N TYR A 235 16.97 -6.64 -5.29
CA TYR A 235 17.66 -7.77 -4.66
C TYR A 235 16.71 -8.64 -3.82
N TYR A 236 15.80 -8.00 -3.10
CA TYR A 236 14.72 -8.69 -2.38
C TYR A 236 13.87 -9.56 -3.33
N ALA A 237 13.38 -8.97 -4.42
CA ALA A 237 12.53 -9.67 -5.37
C ALA A 237 13.27 -10.85 -6.03
N ARG A 238 14.54 -10.66 -6.41
CA ARG A 238 15.36 -11.71 -7.03
C ARG A 238 15.67 -12.85 -6.04
N ALA A 239 15.94 -12.55 -4.77
CA ALA A 239 16.15 -13.57 -3.74
C ALA A 239 14.91 -14.48 -3.59
N ILE A 240 13.72 -13.88 -3.52
CA ILE A 240 12.45 -14.63 -3.48
C ILE A 240 12.27 -15.46 -4.76
N ALA A 241 12.43 -14.84 -5.94
CA ALA A 241 12.25 -15.54 -7.21
C ALA A 241 13.18 -16.76 -7.33
N PHE A 242 14.45 -16.65 -6.92
CA PHE A 242 15.37 -17.78 -6.89
C PHE A 242 14.95 -18.84 -5.87
N ALA A 243 14.53 -18.44 -4.66
CA ALA A 243 14.08 -19.35 -3.62
C ALA A 243 12.87 -20.18 -4.08
N VAL A 244 11.84 -19.52 -4.60
CA VAL A 244 10.61 -20.15 -5.10
C VAL A 244 10.91 -21.14 -6.24
N LEU A 245 11.89 -20.83 -7.09
CA LEU A 245 12.33 -21.72 -8.19
C LEU A 245 13.30 -22.83 -7.75
N GLY A 246 13.53 -23.00 -6.45
CA GLY A 246 14.42 -24.04 -5.91
C GLY A 246 15.91 -23.78 -6.10
N LYS A 247 16.29 -22.55 -6.46
CA LYS A 247 17.67 -22.12 -6.72
C LYS A 247 18.29 -21.50 -5.45
N ALA A 248 18.47 -22.34 -4.43
CA ALA A 248 18.85 -21.89 -3.09
C ALA A 248 20.19 -21.14 -3.03
N LYS A 249 21.19 -21.53 -3.85
CA LYS A 249 22.50 -20.86 -3.86
C LYS A 249 22.40 -19.44 -4.41
N GLU A 250 21.65 -19.26 -5.47
CA GLU A 250 21.38 -17.96 -6.09
C GLU A 250 20.51 -17.08 -5.19
N ALA A 251 19.54 -17.67 -4.50
CA ALA A 251 18.75 -16.98 -3.48
C ALA A 251 19.63 -16.43 -2.35
N ASP A 252 20.57 -17.24 -1.83
CA ASP A 252 21.53 -16.82 -0.81
C ASP A 252 22.50 -15.73 -1.31
N ALA A 253 22.88 -15.78 -2.59
CA ALA A 253 23.69 -14.73 -3.22
C ALA A 253 22.92 -13.39 -3.28
N GLU A 254 21.66 -13.40 -3.73
CA GLU A 254 20.86 -12.17 -3.78
C GLU A 254 20.47 -11.68 -2.39
N ARG A 255 20.28 -12.56 -1.41
CA ARG A 255 20.16 -12.21 0.01
C ARG A 255 21.39 -11.45 0.51
N THR A 256 22.59 -11.91 0.14
CA THR A 256 23.85 -11.23 0.49
C THR A 256 23.95 -9.85 -0.18
N ASN A 257 23.52 -9.74 -1.44
CA ASN A 257 23.47 -8.47 -2.15
C ASN A 257 22.47 -7.49 -1.52
N PHE A 258 21.30 -7.98 -1.08
CA PHE A 258 20.32 -7.20 -0.35
C PHE A 258 20.93 -6.59 0.92
N TYR A 259 21.62 -7.39 1.74
CA TYR A 259 22.32 -6.90 2.93
C TYR A 259 23.44 -5.91 2.61
N THR A 260 24.08 -6.03 1.45
CA THR A 260 25.05 -5.05 0.98
C THR A 260 24.37 -3.73 0.60
N ALA A 261 23.22 -3.80 -0.08
CA ALA A 261 22.42 -2.63 -0.43
C ALA A 261 21.89 -1.89 0.80
N LEU A 262 21.48 -2.59 1.86
CA LEU A 262 21.07 -1.96 3.14
C LEU A 262 22.17 -1.12 3.79
N LYS A 263 23.44 -1.41 3.51
CA LYS A 263 24.59 -0.64 4.02
C LYS A 263 24.92 0.58 3.15
N ASN A 264 24.21 0.78 2.02
CA ASN A 264 24.44 1.93 1.16
C ASN A 264 24.06 3.22 1.90
N LYS A 265 25.01 4.14 2.04
CA LYS A 265 24.80 5.44 2.68
C LYS A 265 23.77 6.30 1.94
N ALA A 266 23.60 6.10 0.63
CA ALA A 266 22.60 6.81 -0.17
C ALA A 266 21.15 6.49 0.26
N LEU A 267 20.89 5.38 0.96
CA LEU A 267 19.58 5.08 1.54
C LEU A 267 19.18 6.02 2.69
N LYS A 268 20.14 6.76 3.27
CA LYS A 268 19.88 7.63 4.41
C LYS A 268 18.77 8.63 4.07
N ASN A 269 17.76 8.69 4.93
CA ASN A 269 16.60 9.57 4.83
C ASN A 269 15.68 9.33 3.63
N ARG A 270 15.93 8.33 2.78
CA ARG A 270 14.96 7.99 1.72
C ARG A 270 13.68 7.50 2.34
N VAL A 271 12.56 7.93 1.78
CA VAL A 271 11.22 7.56 2.23
C VAL A 271 10.37 7.11 1.04
N LEU A 272 9.38 6.29 1.34
CA LEU A 272 8.17 6.20 0.54
C LEU A 272 7.08 6.83 1.41
N PHE A 273 6.71 8.05 1.05
CA PHE A 273 5.80 8.90 1.80
C PHE A 273 6.15 9.00 3.30
N ASN A 274 5.34 8.45 4.21
CA ASN A 274 5.55 8.59 5.65
C ASN A 274 6.62 7.64 6.21
N ASN A 275 7.00 6.61 5.45
CA ASN A 275 7.87 5.54 5.92
C ASN A 275 9.29 5.67 5.37
N VAL A 276 10.28 5.59 6.24
CA VAL A 276 11.69 5.46 5.82
C VAL A 276 11.91 4.14 5.11
N MET A 277 12.77 4.14 4.09
CA MET A 277 13.12 2.92 3.37
C MET A 277 13.84 1.93 4.27
N HIS A 278 14.74 2.38 5.16
CA HIS A 278 15.46 1.50 6.07
C HIS A 278 15.74 2.18 7.42
N ASN A 279 15.43 1.50 8.53
CA ASN A 279 15.78 1.92 9.88
C ASN A 279 16.55 0.80 10.61
N PRO A 280 17.90 0.82 10.58
CA PRO A 280 18.70 -0.25 11.15
C PRO A 280 18.58 -0.38 12.68
N VAL A 281 18.07 0.65 13.37
CA VAL A 281 17.95 0.67 14.84
C VAL A 281 16.58 0.16 15.28
N ARG A 282 15.49 0.76 14.77
CA ARG A 282 14.13 0.40 15.19
C ARG A 282 13.50 -0.70 14.35
N LYS A 283 14.10 -1.07 13.21
CA LYS A 283 13.61 -2.11 12.29
C LYS A 283 12.16 -1.90 11.84
N ASN A 284 11.81 -0.65 11.59
CA ASN A 284 10.46 -0.21 11.20
C ASN A 284 10.44 0.57 9.87
N GLY A 285 11.40 0.32 8.98
CA GLY A 285 11.35 0.80 7.59
C GLY A 285 10.82 -0.26 6.62
N ILE A 286 10.54 0.15 5.39
CA ILE A 286 9.97 -0.73 4.34
C ILE A 286 10.90 -1.91 4.03
N LEU A 287 12.19 -1.65 3.89
CA LEU A 287 13.20 -2.69 3.65
C LEU A 287 13.46 -3.55 4.89
N ASP A 288 13.06 -3.12 6.09
CA ASP A 288 13.13 -3.98 7.28
C ASP A 288 11.98 -5.01 7.29
N VAL A 289 10.82 -4.69 6.71
CA VAL A 289 9.78 -5.69 6.41
C VAL A 289 10.28 -6.64 5.33
N ALA A 290 10.86 -6.10 4.24
CA ALA A 290 11.44 -6.88 3.16
C ALA A 290 12.51 -7.87 3.65
N GLU A 291 13.39 -7.45 4.57
CA GLU A 291 14.40 -8.30 5.21
C GLU A 291 13.77 -9.53 5.86
N ALA A 292 12.68 -9.34 6.60
CA ALA A 292 12.02 -10.43 7.31
C ALA A 292 11.26 -11.37 6.36
N VAL A 293 10.56 -10.83 5.36
CA VAL A 293 9.88 -11.65 4.33
C VAL A 293 10.91 -12.46 3.53
N LEU A 294 11.98 -11.82 3.08
CA LEU A 294 13.06 -12.47 2.32
C LEU A 294 13.64 -13.66 3.07
N ASN A 295 14.04 -13.47 4.33
CA ASN A 295 14.60 -14.55 5.11
C ASN A 295 13.58 -15.67 5.36
N GLY A 296 12.32 -15.30 5.62
CA GLY A 296 11.23 -16.26 5.76
C GLY A 296 11.08 -17.16 4.54
N GLU A 297 10.94 -16.57 3.36
CA GLU A 297 10.75 -17.33 2.11
C GLU A 297 12.00 -18.12 1.70
N VAL A 298 13.20 -17.54 1.81
CA VAL A 298 14.45 -18.25 1.49
C VAL A 298 14.63 -19.48 2.37
N GLU A 299 14.44 -19.35 3.69
CA GLU A 299 14.57 -20.49 4.59
C GLU A 299 13.43 -21.51 4.41
N TYR A 300 12.21 -21.06 4.09
CA TYR A 300 11.08 -21.95 3.80
C TYR A 300 11.39 -22.86 2.61
N HIS A 301 11.87 -22.29 1.51
CA HIS A 301 12.19 -23.05 0.30
C HIS A 301 13.46 -23.91 0.43
N LYS A 302 14.31 -23.64 1.42
CA LYS A 302 15.42 -24.51 1.83
C LYS A 302 14.99 -25.68 2.73
N GLY A 303 13.73 -25.68 3.19
CA GLY A 303 13.19 -26.69 4.10
C GLY A 303 13.44 -26.39 5.58
N ASN A 304 13.94 -25.19 5.92
CA ASN A 304 14.24 -24.76 7.28
C ASN A 304 12.99 -24.11 7.92
N PHE A 305 11.92 -24.89 8.08
CA PHE A 305 10.58 -24.38 8.39
C PHE A 305 10.48 -23.61 9.72
N ASP A 306 11.12 -24.09 10.79
CA ASP A 306 11.09 -23.41 12.10
C ASP A 306 11.68 -22.00 12.02
N GLU A 307 12.77 -21.85 11.27
CA GLU A 307 13.42 -20.54 11.07
C GLU A 307 12.59 -19.66 10.14
N ALA A 308 12.05 -20.24 9.07
CA ALA A 308 11.18 -19.55 8.14
C ALA A 308 9.98 -18.89 8.83
N PHE A 309 9.25 -19.64 9.67
CA PHE A 309 8.08 -19.11 10.34
C PHE A 309 8.42 -18.07 11.41
N LYS A 310 9.58 -18.16 12.09
CA LYS A 310 10.04 -17.06 12.96
C LYS A 310 10.21 -15.76 12.20
N TRP A 311 10.84 -15.81 11.03
CA TRP A 311 11.02 -14.64 10.18
C TRP A 311 9.69 -14.09 9.63
N LEU A 312 8.77 -14.96 9.20
CA LEU A 312 7.47 -14.54 8.68
C LEU A 312 6.57 -13.92 9.76
N HIS A 313 6.60 -14.43 11.00
CA HIS A 313 5.93 -13.78 12.11
C HIS A 313 6.54 -12.40 12.42
N MET A 314 7.86 -12.29 12.39
CA MET A 314 8.56 -11.00 12.53
C MET A 314 8.21 -10.04 11.39
N ALA A 315 8.02 -10.53 10.16
CA ALA A 315 7.59 -9.71 9.03
C ALA A 315 6.21 -9.09 9.29
N VAL A 316 5.26 -9.87 9.80
CA VAL A 316 3.93 -9.37 10.18
C VAL A 316 4.03 -8.33 11.30
N GLU A 317 4.86 -8.56 12.31
CA GLU A 317 5.08 -7.59 13.39
C GLU A 317 5.64 -6.26 12.86
N ARG A 318 6.65 -6.32 11.97
CA ARG A 318 7.26 -5.11 11.40
C ARG A 318 6.30 -4.35 10.48
N ASP A 319 5.52 -5.07 9.66
CA ASP A 319 4.51 -4.50 8.75
C ASP A 319 3.43 -3.73 9.52
N ILE A 320 2.88 -4.32 10.59
CA ILE A 320 1.87 -3.66 11.44
C ILE A 320 2.44 -2.41 12.13
N ASN A 321 3.73 -2.45 12.49
CA ASN A 321 4.40 -1.37 13.21
C ASN A 321 4.94 -0.24 12.32
N LEU A 322 4.82 -0.34 10.98
CA LEU A 322 5.07 0.77 10.06
C LEU A 322 4.25 2.02 10.43
N ILE A 323 4.74 3.19 10.05
CA ILE A 323 3.99 4.44 10.19
C ILE A 323 2.78 4.37 9.25
N TYR A 324 1.64 4.90 9.70
CA TYR A 324 0.41 4.95 8.93
C TYR A 324 0.62 5.70 7.60
N ASP A 325 0.10 5.13 6.51
CA ASP A 325 0.41 5.54 5.14
C ASP A 325 -0.52 4.82 4.14
N GLU A 326 -1.06 5.55 3.16
CA GLU A 326 -2.11 5.07 2.25
C GLU A 326 -1.70 5.30 0.80
N PRO A 327 -1.65 4.26 -0.04
CA PRO A 327 -1.67 2.87 0.38
C PRO A 327 -0.40 2.56 1.17
N ARG A 328 -0.42 1.46 1.94
CA ARG A 328 0.76 1.09 2.75
C ARG A 328 2.02 1.02 1.91
N GLY A 329 3.09 1.61 2.42
CA GLY A 329 4.40 1.61 1.75
C GLY A 329 4.95 0.20 1.50
N TRP A 330 4.65 -0.76 2.38
CA TRP A 330 4.84 -2.18 2.07
C TRP A 330 3.66 -2.72 1.26
N MET A 331 3.87 -2.93 -0.04
CA MET A 331 2.77 -3.12 -1.00
C MET A 331 2.03 -4.47 -0.93
N THR A 332 2.57 -5.47 -0.24
CA THR A 332 1.94 -6.79 -0.13
C THR A 332 1.97 -7.23 1.33
N PRO A 333 0.82 -7.19 2.04
CA PRO A 333 0.77 -7.55 3.45
C PRO A 333 1.55 -8.82 3.77
N ALA A 334 2.44 -8.78 4.76
CA ALA A 334 3.27 -9.92 5.13
C ALA A 334 2.41 -11.14 5.56
N ARG A 335 1.18 -10.88 6.03
CA ARG A 335 0.17 -11.89 6.33
C ARG A 335 -0.18 -12.78 5.13
N HIS A 336 -0.14 -12.26 3.90
CA HIS A 336 -0.42 -13.08 2.71
C HIS A 336 0.63 -14.16 2.50
N VAL A 337 1.91 -13.84 2.74
CA VAL A 337 3.02 -14.81 2.63
C VAL A 337 2.92 -15.81 3.78
N LEU A 338 2.78 -15.34 5.02
CA LEU A 338 2.66 -16.19 6.19
C LEU A 338 1.47 -17.18 6.06
N GLY A 339 0.28 -16.67 5.72
CA GLY A 339 -0.92 -17.50 5.59
C GLY A 339 -0.78 -18.57 4.51
N ALA A 340 -0.23 -18.22 3.35
CA ALA A 340 -0.09 -19.15 2.23
C ALA A 340 0.91 -20.27 2.54
N LEU A 341 2.04 -19.93 3.17
CA LEU A 341 3.06 -20.91 3.52
C LEU A 341 2.64 -21.78 4.72
N LEU A 342 1.88 -21.25 5.68
CA LEU A 342 1.24 -22.06 6.73
C LEU A 342 0.28 -23.09 6.12
N LEU A 343 -0.58 -22.66 5.18
CA LEU A 343 -1.52 -23.55 4.51
C LEU A 343 -0.80 -24.62 3.69
N GLU A 344 0.25 -24.25 2.95
CA GLU A 344 1.09 -25.20 2.23
C GLU A 344 1.77 -26.21 3.18
N HIS A 345 2.16 -25.76 4.37
CA HIS A 345 2.71 -26.59 5.43
C HIS A 345 1.65 -27.37 6.23
N LYS A 346 0.39 -27.39 5.76
CA LYS A 346 -0.75 -28.09 6.37
C LYS A 346 -1.14 -27.57 7.76
N GLU A 347 -0.81 -26.33 8.07
CA GLU A 347 -1.21 -25.64 9.31
C GLU A 347 -2.47 -24.79 9.10
N ALA A 348 -3.52 -25.40 8.53
CA ALA A 348 -4.72 -24.69 8.08
C ALA A 348 -5.43 -23.87 9.18
N ALA A 349 -5.41 -24.33 10.44
CA ALA A 349 -5.99 -23.58 11.57
C ALA A 349 -5.26 -22.25 11.84
N LYS A 350 -3.92 -22.25 11.77
CA LYS A 350 -3.14 -21.01 11.92
C LYS A 350 -3.27 -20.11 10.71
N ALA A 351 -3.34 -20.69 9.51
CA ALA A 351 -3.59 -19.93 8.28
C ALA A 351 -4.95 -19.20 8.34
N GLU A 352 -6.01 -19.88 8.81
CA GLU A 352 -7.33 -19.28 9.04
C GLU A 352 -7.23 -18.02 9.92
N GLU A 353 -6.56 -18.11 11.08
CA GLU A 353 -6.37 -16.96 11.98
C GLU A 353 -5.69 -15.78 11.26
N VAL A 354 -4.64 -16.06 10.49
CA VAL A 354 -3.90 -15.02 9.74
C VAL A 354 -4.78 -14.30 8.73
N TYR A 355 -5.59 -15.02 7.95
CA TYR A 355 -6.48 -14.41 6.95
C TYR A 355 -7.66 -13.67 7.57
N ARG A 356 -8.19 -14.16 8.69
CA ARG A 356 -9.24 -13.45 9.43
C ARG A 356 -8.75 -12.10 9.95
N GLU A 357 -7.54 -12.05 10.50
CA GLU A 357 -6.94 -10.78 10.91
C GLU A 357 -6.68 -9.83 9.73
N ASP A 358 -6.24 -10.35 8.58
CA ASP A 358 -6.08 -9.53 7.38
C ASP A 358 -7.41 -8.94 6.88
N LEU A 359 -8.48 -9.75 6.84
CA LEU A 359 -9.80 -9.32 6.38
C LEU A 359 -10.52 -8.33 7.30
N LYS A 360 -10.13 -8.25 8.58
CA LYS A 360 -10.58 -7.16 9.47
C LYS A 360 -10.06 -5.81 8.99
N GLN A 361 -8.85 -5.78 8.43
CA GLN A 361 -8.20 -4.57 7.97
C GLN A 361 -8.51 -4.26 6.49
N TYR A 362 -8.42 -5.28 5.63
CA TYR A 362 -8.63 -5.16 4.19
C TYR A 362 -9.89 -5.91 3.77
N LYS A 363 -11.04 -5.25 3.94
CA LYS A 363 -12.35 -5.81 3.59
C LYS A 363 -12.35 -6.25 2.12
N ASN A 364 -12.97 -7.38 1.81
CA ASN A 364 -13.09 -7.95 0.45
C ASN A 364 -11.75 -8.20 -0.29
N ASN A 365 -10.61 -8.23 0.41
CA ASN A 365 -9.33 -8.58 -0.21
C ASN A 365 -9.37 -10.01 -0.77
N LEU A 366 -9.35 -10.14 -2.09
CA LEU A 366 -9.58 -11.42 -2.78
C LEU A 366 -8.56 -12.49 -2.37
N TRP A 367 -7.34 -12.07 -2.05
CA TRP A 367 -6.26 -12.99 -1.72
C TRP A 367 -6.48 -13.63 -0.36
N SER A 368 -6.88 -12.83 0.63
CA SER A 368 -7.22 -13.32 1.95
C SER A 368 -8.55 -14.09 1.97
N LEU A 369 -9.52 -13.70 1.12
CA LEU A 369 -10.74 -14.50 0.91
C LEU A 369 -10.41 -15.90 0.35
N LEU A 370 -9.52 -15.99 -0.64
CA LEU A 370 -9.07 -17.27 -1.19
C LEU A 370 -8.40 -18.13 -0.11
N GLY A 371 -7.45 -17.54 0.63
CA GLY A 371 -6.73 -18.23 1.69
C GLY A 371 -7.63 -18.70 2.84
N LEU A 372 -8.59 -17.87 3.25
CA LEU A 372 -9.59 -18.24 4.26
C LEU A 372 -10.46 -19.41 3.78
N TYR A 373 -10.99 -19.34 2.55
CA TYR A 373 -11.76 -20.43 1.97
C TYR A 373 -10.97 -21.75 1.94
N GLN A 374 -9.72 -21.71 1.48
CA GLN A 374 -8.86 -22.90 1.42
C GLN A 374 -8.58 -23.46 2.83
N SER A 375 -8.35 -22.59 3.81
CA SER A 375 -8.12 -22.97 5.21
C SER A 375 -9.34 -23.65 5.84
N LEU A 376 -10.55 -23.13 5.59
CA LEU A 376 -11.81 -23.72 6.07
C LEU A 376 -12.06 -25.09 5.42
N LYS A 377 -11.83 -25.19 4.11
CA LYS A 377 -12.00 -26.43 3.35
C LYS A 377 -11.05 -27.53 3.82
N GLU A 378 -9.78 -27.22 4.03
CA GLU A 378 -8.77 -28.19 4.50
C GLU A 378 -9.12 -28.72 5.90
N GLN A 379 -9.63 -27.84 6.77
CA GLN A 379 -10.09 -28.24 8.11
C GLN A 379 -11.41 -29.02 8.12
N LYS A 380 -12.16 -29.04 7.02
CA LYS A 380 -13.51 -29.61 6.92
C LYS A 380 -14.46 -29.03 7.99
N LYS A 381 -14.32 -27.74 8.27
CA LYS A 381 -15.13 -27.01 9.25
C LYS A 381 -16.01 -25.97 8.57
N ASN A 382 -17.20 -25.78 9.16
CA ASN A 382 -18.11 -24.69 8.83
C ASN A 382 -18.38 -24.53 7.32
N GLU A 383 -18.90 -25.59 6.69
CA GLU A 383 -19.12 -25.65 5.22
C GLU A 383 -19.94 -24.46 4.71
N LYS A 384 -20.95 -24.03 5.47
CA LYS A 384 -21.74 -22.83 5.16
C LYS A 384 -20.88 -21.58 5.06
N GLU A 385 -20.01 -21.33 6.03
CA GLU A 385 -19.09 -20.18 5.99
C GLU A 385 -18.10 -20.31 4.81
N ALA A 386 -17.58 -21.51 4.55
CA ALA A 386 -16.70 -21.72 3.40
C ALA A 386 -17.39 -21.36 2.07
N GLU A 387 -18.66 -21.70 1.90
CA GLU A 387 -19.47 -21.31 0.73
C GLU A 387 -19.70 -19.79 0.65
N GLU A 388 -19.98 -19.14 1.78
CA GLU A 388 -20.13 -17.68 1.87
C GLU A 388 -18.84 -16.96 1.47
N VAL A 389 -17.69 -17.39 2.02
CA VAL A 389 -16.36 -16.84 1.67
C VAL A 389 -16.03 -17.10 0.20
N LEU A 390 -16.35 -18.29 -0.33
CA LEU A 390 -16.16 -18.60 -1.74
C LEU A 390 -17.00 -17.69 -2.66
N CYS A 391 -18.22 -17.33 -2.25
CA CYS A 391 -19.07 -16.39 -2.99
C CYS A 391 -18.43 -15.00 -3.04
N LEU A 392 -17.94 -14.51 -1.91
CA LEU A 392 -17.22 -13.23 -1.82
C LEU A 392 -15.96 -13.25 -2.70
N PHE A 393 -15.16 -14.33 -2.62
CA PHE A 393 -13.99 -14.51 -3.47
C PHE A 393 -14.36 -14.45 -4.95
N LYS A 394 -15.37 -15.23 -5.40
CA LYS A 394 -15.81 -15.23 -6.81
C LYS A 394 -16.25 -13.85 -7.29
N LYS A 395 -16.94 -13.08 -6.44
CA LYS A 395 -17.36 -11.71 -6.76
C LYS A 395 -16.15 -10.77 -6.90
N ALA A 396 -15.15 -10.90 -6.03
CA ALA A 396 -13.93 -10.12 -6.10
C ALA A 396 -13.08 -10.52 -7.32
N SER A 397 -12.90 -11.83 -7.55
CA SER A 397 -12.03 -12.37 -8.59
C SER A 397 -12.60 -12.25 -10.01
N ALA A 398 -13.87 -11.91 -10.17
CA ALA A 398 -14.52 -11.76 -11.48
C ALA A 398 -13.92 -10.64 -12.34
N ARG A 399 -13.14 -9.73 -11.75
CA ARG A 399 -12.46 -8.61 -12.44
C ARG A 399 -10.98 -8.85 -12.68
N CYS A 400 -10.42 -9.93 -12.16
CA CYS A 400 -9.01 -10.23 -12.30
C CYS A 400 -8.65 -10.50 -13.76
N ASP A 401 -7.38 -10.27 -14.10
CA ASP A 401 -6.88 -10.72 -15.39
C ASP A 401 -6.97 -12.24 -15.51
N ASN A 402 -7.32 -12.74 -16.70
CA ASN A 402 -7.37 -14.17 -16.99
C ASN A 402 -6.03 -14.90 -16.76
N SER A 403 -4.92 -14.15 -16.70
CA SER A 403 -3.57 -14.69 -16.49
C SER A 403 -3.21 -14.93 -15.01
N VAL A 404 -4.07 -14.56 -14.07
CA VAL A 404 -3.81 -14.73 -12.64
C VAL A 404 -4.05 -16.17 -12.22
N ASN A 405 -3.06 -16.78 -11.55
CA ASN A 405 -3.18 -18.10 -10.95
C ASN A 405 -3.80 -17.99 -9.54
N PHE A 406 -4.92 -18.69 -9.31
CA PHE A 406 -5.62 -18.75 -8.02
C PHE A 406 -5.46 -20.08 -7.28
N GLY A 407 -4.37 -20.81 -7.52
CA GLY A 407 -4.04 -22.00 -6.73
C GLY A 407 -3.71 -21.67 -5.26
N ALA A 408 -3.21 -20.47 -4.98
CA ALA A 408 -2.90 -20.00 -3.63
C ALA A 408 -3.14 -18.50 -3.47
N SER A 409 -3.29 -18.03 -2.23
CA SER A 409 -3.38 -16.59 -1.92
C SER A 409 -2.06 -15.82 -2.15
N CYS A 410 -0.92 -16.53 -2.14
CA CYS A 410 0.41 -16.05 -2.50
C CYS A 410 1.06 -17.07 -3.42
N LEU A 411 1.66 -16.60 -4.52
CA LEU A 411 2.31 -17.46 -5.52
C LEU A 411 3.69 -17.97 -5.07
N CYS A 412 4.12 -17.59 -3.87
CA CYS A 412 5.24 -18.18 -3.15
C CYS A 412 4.94 -19.61 -2.68
N ALA A 413 3.66 -19.95 -2.46
CA ALA A 413 3.22 -21.31 -2.11
C ALA A 413 3.12 -22.20 -3.37
N THR A 414 4.25 -22.79 -3.76
CA THR A 414 4.39 -23.57 -5.01
C THR A 414 3.62 -24.88 -5.02
N LYS A 415 3.33 -25.51 -3.88
CA LYS A 415 2.63 -26.80 -3.83
C LYS A 415 1.11 -26.66 -3.85
N LEU A 416 0.59 -25.47 -3.58
CA LEU A 416 -0.83 -25.14 -3.71
C LEU A 416 -1.18 -24.67 -5.14
N CYS A 417 -0.18 -24.19 -5.90
CA CYS A 417 -0.37 -23.65 -7.25
C CYS A 417 -0.39 -24.69 -8.38
N ASN A 418 -0.27 -25.98 -8.06
CA ASN A 418 -0.17 -27.10 -9.01
C ASN A 418 -1.45 -27.94 -9.09
#